data_AF-A0A3E3E2K3-F1
#
_entry.id   AF-A0A3E3E2K3-F1
#
_cell.length_a   1.000
_cell.length_b   1.000
_cell.length_c   1.000
_cell.angle_alpha   90.00
_cell.angle_beta   90.00
_cell.angle_gamma   90.00
#
_symmetry.space_group_name_H-M   'P 1'
#
loop_
_entity.id
_entity.type
_entity.pdbx_description
1 polymer ?
#
loop_
_entity_poly.entity_id
_entity_poly.type
_entity_poly.pdbx_seq_one_letter_code
_entity_poly.pdbx_strand_id
1 'polypeptide(L)'
;MISLKEIKSRAAELLKKNLWRLLGCVLLVSLVSMAISYIGTNIFSEAPLMQILIYLINLYVSTALGIGLYKILFKIDDEKDFSVTDLFSFLPNVKECVLVYLLQLLLIIIIIAISVLLGMIFFTSDFVNIYNSYPFISRNMMANIILSIFPKILFYVLIVSGVSLVCDIFPALSMGIVAKEDEGLKKNLFSNTFSIGFKNIKNYVLLNLWFLLLIIITCIPFFIALFVGVGSESGFGVILVILITILWVICIIGLSLYFSLAIAILFNRILKNNNDNDNLIESKSDYENDINENL
;
A
#
# COMPACT_ATOMS: atom_id res chain seq x y z
N MET A 1 -6.88 0.56 -23.55
CA MET A 1 -7.38 0.51 -22.15
C MET A 1 -6.74 -0.69 -21.46
N ILE A 2 -6.15 -0.53 -20.28
CA ILE A 2 -5.41 -1.62 -19.61
C ILE A 2 -6.42 -2.65 -19.05
N SER A 3 -6.31 -3.91 -19.48
CA SER A 3 -7.21 -4.98 -19.05
C SER A 3 -6.83 -5.51 -17.65
N LEU A 4 -7.69 -5.27 -16.65
CA LEU A 4 -7.49 -5.80 -15.29
C LEU A 4 -7.50 -7.33 -15.26
N LYS A 5 -8.24 -7.99 -16.17
CA LYS A 5 -8.24 -9.46 -16.28
C LYS A 5 -6.86 -9.98 -16.68
N GLU A 6 -6.22 -9.29 -17.62
CA GLU A 6 -4.91 -9.66 -18.11
C GLU A 6 -3.82 -9.44 -17.05
N ILE A 7 -3.86 -8.30 -16.34
CA ILE A 7 -2.96 -8.03 -15.19
C ILE A 7 -3.06 -9.15 -14.16
N LYS A 8 -4.29 -9.53 -13.79
CA LYS A 8 -4.55 -10.59 -12.80
C LYS A 8 -4.03 -11.95 -13.25
N SER A 9 -4.22 -12.31 -14.52
CA SER A 9 -3.73 -13.57 -15.07
C SER A 9 -2.21 -13.61 -15.11
N ARG A 10 -1.57 -12.52 -15.58
CA ARG A 10 -0.12 -12.40 -15.66
C ARG A 10 0.54 -12.41 -14.29
N ALA A 11 -0.04 -11.72 -13.31
CA ALA A 11 0.42 -11.79 -11.91
C ALA A 11 0.37 -13.22 -11.36
N ALA A 12 -0.69 -13.99 -11.65
CA ALA A 12 -0.80 -15.35 -11.15
C ALA A 12 0.24 -16.28 -11.79
N GLU A 13 0.52 -16.09 -13.09
CA GLU A 13 1.55 -16.85 -13.80
C GLU A 13 2.96 -16.54 -13.28
N LEU A 14 3.31 -15.26 -13.19
CA LEU A 14 4.63 -14.81 -12.75
C LEU A 14 4.89 -15.13 -11.28
N LEU A 15 3.86 -15.10 -10.43
CA LEU A 15 3.98 -15.51 -9.03
C LEU A 15 4.32 -16.99 -8.91
N LYS A 16 3.69 -17.87 -9.71
CA LYS A 16 4.01 -19.31 -9.69
C LYS A 16 5.47 -19.57 -10.06
N LYS A 17 6.00 -18.82 -11.04
CA LYS A 17 7.39 -18.94 -11.51
C LYS A 17 8.39 -18.39 -10.49
N ASN A 18 8.05 -17.33 -9.75
CA ASN A 18 9.00 -16.58 -8.92
C ASN A 18 8.70 -16.59 -7.41
N LEU A 19 7.78 -17.44 -6.94
CA LEU A 19 7.22 -17.42 -5.58
C LEU A 19 8.29 -17.29 -4.49
N TRP A 20 9.26 -18.19 -4.48
CA TRP A 20 10.28 -18.25 -3.42
C TRP A 20 11.21 -17.06 -3.43
N ARG A 21 11.59 -16.57 -4.62
CA ARG A 21 12.46 -15.39 -4.74
C ARG A 21 11.74 -14.13 -4.28
N LEU A 22 10.47 -13.97 -4.67
CA LEU A 22 9.62 -12.87 -4.23
C LEU A 22 9.38 -12.89 -2.72
N LEU A 23 9.05 -14.07 -2.17
CA LEU A 23 8.87 -14.26 -0.73
C LEU A 23 10.15 -13.89 0.02
N GLY A 24 11.32 -14.34 -0.46
CA GLY A 24 12.61 -13.99 0.13
C GLY A 24 12.87 -12.49 0.14
N CYS A 25 12.57 -11.78 -0.96
CA CYS A 25 12.74 -10.32 -1.03
C CYS A 25 11.82 -9.59 -0.04
N VAL A 26 10.53 -9.96 0.02
CA VAL A 26 9.56 -9.33 0.93
C VAL A 26 9.87 -9.63 2.40
N LEU A 27 10.30 -10.84 2.71
CA LEU A 27 10.77 -11.20 4.06
C LEU A 27 12.00 -10.39 4.45
N LEU A 28 12.95 -10.21 3.53
CA LEU A 28 14.15 -9.42 3.79
C LEU A 28 13.81 -7.96 4.10
N VAL A 29 12.90 -7.33 3.33
CA VAL A 29 12.44 -5.96 3.61
C VAL A 29 11.76 -5.86 4.98
N SER A 30 10.90 -6.84 5.30
CA SER A 30 10.21 -6.91 6.59
C SER A 30 11.21 -7.08 7.75
N LEU A 31 12.22 -7.95 7.60
CA LEU A 31 13.25 -8.18 8.61
C LEU A 31 14.11 -6.92 8.85
N VAL A 32 14.51 -6.21 7.80
CA VAL A 32 15.27 -4.95 7.94
C VAL A 32 14.42 -3.90 8.66
N SER A 33 13.16 -3.73 8.25
CA SER A 33 12.25 -2.74 8.88
C SER A 33 11.97 -3.10 10.35
N MET A 34 11.82 -4.38 10.66
CA MET A 34 11.64 -4.87 12.04
C MET A 34 12.90 -4.66 12.88
N ALA A 35 14.09 -4.93 12.33
CA ALA A 35 15.36 -4.73 13.04
C ALA A 35 15.59 -3.27 13.40
N ILE A 36 15.35 -2.33 12.48
CA ILE A 36 15.48 -0.89 12.75
C ILE A 36 14.45 -0.45 13.79
N SER A 37 13.20 -0.91 13.67
CA SER A 37 12.14 -0.61 14.64
C SER A 37 12.50 -1.12 16.04
N TYR A 38 13.05 -2.33 16.15
CA TYR A 38 13.50 -2.93 17.41
C TYR A 38 14.64 -2.12 18.07
N ILE A 39 15.60 -1.62 17.28
CA ILE A 39 16.65 -0.73 17.79
C ILE A 39 16.02 0.54 18.37
N GLY A 40 15.06 1.14 17.68
CA GLY A 40 14.37 2.35 18.14
C GLY A 40 13.61 2.14 19.44
N THR A 41 12.84 1.06 19.55
CA THR A 41 11.96 0.83 20.70
C THR A 41 12.66 0.24 21.91
N ASN A 42 13.67 -0.61 21.75
CA ASN A 42 14.29 -1.33 22.87
C ASN A 42 15.66 -0.82 23.29
N ILE A 43 16.45 -0.23 22.39
CA ILE A 43 17.79 0.27 22.72
C ILE A 43 17.74 1.74 23.14
N PHE A 44 16.88 2.53 22.49
CA PHE A 44 16.75 3.98 22.74
C PHE A 44 15.40 4.35 23.37
N SER A 45 14.80 3.43 24.14
CA SER A 45 13.50 3.60 24.81
C SER A 45 13.40 4.85 25.69
N GLU A 46 14.52 5.29 26.28
CA GLU A 46 14.57 6.42 27.20
C GLU A 46 15.05 7.73 26.56
N ALA A 47 15.34 7.73 25.25
CA ALA A 47 15.84 8.90 24.53
C ALA A 47 14.87 9.32 23.40
N PRO A 48 13.88 10.19 23.68
CA PRO A 48 12.83 10.56 22.72
C PRO A 48 13.37 11.09 21.39
N LEU A 49 14.43 11.90 21.43
CA LEU A 49 15.07 12.44 20.22
C LEU A 49 15.70 11.33 19.35
N MET A 50 16.29 10.31 19.98
CA MET A 50 16.87 9.17 19.26
C MET A 50 15.78 8.30 18.63
N GLN A 51 14.63 8.13 19.28
CA GLN A 51 13.49 7.42 18.70
C GLN A 51 12.95 8.12 17.45
N ILE A 52 12.82 9.45 17.49
CA ILE A 52 12.41 10.23 16.32
C ILE A 52 13.41 10.04 15.17
N LEU A 53 14.71 10.12 15.46
CA LEU A 53 15.75 9.92 14.45
C LEU A 53 15.69 8.51 13.83
N ILE A 54 15.54 7.47 14.66
CA ILE A 54 15.46 6.08 14.19
C ILE A 54 14.19 5.85 13.38
N TYR A 55 13.08 6.48 13.74
CA TYR A 55 11.86 6.44 12.96
C TYR A 55 12.05 7.06 11.56
N LEU A 56 12.73 8.21 11.46
CA LEU A 56 13.07 8.82 10.18
C LEU A 56 14.01 7.94 9.34
N ILE A 57 15.02 7.33 9.96
CA ILE A 57 15.92 6.37 9.30
C ILE A 57 15.13 5.16 8.80
N ASN A 58 14.23 4.59 9.62
CA ASN A 58 13.40 3.46 9.24
C ASN A 58 12.54 3.81 8.02
N LEU A 59 11.89 4.97 8.04
CA LEU A 59 11.07 5.41 6.90
C LEU A 59 11.90 5.59 5.62
N TYR A 60 13.10 6.17 5.71
CA TYR A 60 14.00 6.28 4.56
C TYR A 60 14.40 4.90 4.03
N VAL A 61 14.86 4.00 4.90
CA VAL A 61 15.29 2.65 4.51
C VAL A 61 14.11 1.86 3.93
N SER A 62 12.93 1.89 4.56
CA SER A 62 11.73 1.25 4.03
C SER A 62 11.33 1.82 2.67
N THR A 63 11.47 3.13 2.45
CA THR A 63 11.22 3.76 1.14
C THR A 63 12.20 3.27 0.08
N ALA A 64 13.50 3.27 0.38
CA ALA A 64 14.54 2.79 -0.54
C ALA A 64 14.36 1.31 -0.90
N LEU A 65 14.07 0.47 0.09
CA LEU A 65 13.77 -0.95 -0.10
C LEU A 65 12.46 -1.16 -0.87
N GLY A 66 11.45 -0.32 -0.64
CA GLY A 66 10.19 -0.32 -1.40
C GLY A 66 10.41 -0.03 -2.88
N ILE A 67 11.24 0.97 -3.22
CA ILE A 67 11.64 1.28 -4.60
C ILE A 67 12.43 0.09 -5.20
N GLY A 68 13.34 -0.50 -4.43
CA GLY A 68 14.06 -1.72 -4.83
C GLY A 68 13.14 -2.90 -5.12
N LEU A 69 12.09 -3.10 -4.31
CA LEU A 69 11.05 -4.11 -4.57
C LEU A 69 10.32 -3.82 -5.88
N TYR A 70 9.93 -2.57 -6.16
CA TYR A 70 9.31 -2.21 -7.44
C TYR A 70 10.23 -2.50 -8.63
N LYS A 71 11.53 -2.23 -8.51
CA LYS A 71 12.52 -2.57 -9.56
C LYS A 71 12.56 -4.06 -9.84
N ILE A 72 12.60 -4.89 -8.79
CA ILE A 72 12.53 -6.35 -8.92
C ILE A 72 11.22 -6.79 -9.57
N LEU A 73 10.08 -6.26 -9.12
CA LEU A 73 8.77 -6.61 -9.66
C LEU A 73 8.63 -6.21 -11.14
N PHE A 74 9.19 -5.08 -11.55
CA PHE A 74 9.23 -4.68 -12.96
C PHE A 74 10.16 -5.57 -13.79
N LYS A 75 11.32 -5.96 -13.26
CA LYS A 75 12.18 -6.94 -13.95
C LYS A 75 11.45 -8.27 -14.15
N ILE A 76 10.72 -8.74 -13.14
CA ILE A 76 9.89 -9.97 -13.25
C ILE A 76 8.82 -9.83 -14.33
N ASP A 77 8.13 -8.69 -14.37
CA ASP A 77 7.13 -8.43 -15.41
C ASP A 77 7.76 -8.30 -16.80
N ASP A 78 8.96 -7.74 -16.90
CA ASP A 78 9.73 -7.65 -18.15
C ASP A 78 10.45 -8.96 -18.52
N GLU A 79 10.25 -10.04 -17.75
CA GLU A 79 10.92 -11.35 -17.88
C GLU A 79 12.46 -11.24 -17.89
N LYS A 80 12.99 -10.27 -17.16
CA LYS A 80 14.43 -10.05 -16.98
C LYS A 80 14.92 -10.74 -15.70
N ASP A 81 16.17 -11.21 -15.74
CA ASP A 81 16.84 -11.71 -14.55
C ASP A 81 17.02 -10.60 -13.51
N PHE A 82 16.85 -10.97 -12.24
CA PHE A 82 17.04 -10.09 -11.10
C PHE A 82 17.84 -10.79 -10.01
N SER A 83 18.47 -9.98 -9.16
CA SER A 83 19.27 -10.43 -8.02
C SER A 83 18.74 -9.79 -6.74
N VAL A 84 19.03 -10.39 -5.59
CA VAL A 84 18.61 -9.82 -4.28
C VAL A 84 19.29 -8.47 -4.03
N THR A 85 20.47 -8.22 -4.60
CA THR A 85 21.17 -6.94 -4.47
C THR A 85 20.44 -5.78 -5.16
N ASP A 86 19.57 -6.06 -6.14
CA ASP A 86 18.70 -5.05 -6.74
C ASP A 86 17.79 -4.37 -5.70
N LEU A 87 17.45 -5.06 -4.61
CA LEU A 87 16.67 -4.54 -3.50
C LEU A 87 17.32 -3.33 -2.83
N PHE A 88 18.65 -3.33 -2.77
CA PHE A 88 19.46 -2.32 -2.08
C PHE A 88 19.97 -1.23 -3.03
N SER A 89 19.68 -1.33 -4.34
CA SER A 89 20.25 -0.45 -5.36
C SER A 89 19.88 1.03 -5.19
N PHE A 90 18.81 1.35 -4.46
CA PHE A 90 18.37 2.73 -4.21
C PHE A 90 18.84 3.30 -2.87
N LEU A 91 19.49 2.52 -2.00
CA LEU A 91 20.06 3.07 -0.76
C LEU A 91 21.05 4.23 -0.99
N PRO A 92 21.89 4.23 -2.04
CA PRO A 92 22.77 5.36 -2.36
C PRO A 92 22.04 6.57 -3.00
N ASN A 93 20.84 6.37 -3.54
CA ASN A 93 20.10 7.38 -4.31
C ASN A 93 19.23 8.25 -3.38
N VAL A 94 19.90 8.96 -2.47
CA VAL A 94 19.26 9.70 -1.37
C VAL A 94 18.22 10.70 -1.88
N LYS A 95 18.55 11.43 -2.96
CA LYS A 95 17.69 12.48 -3.50
C LYS A 95 16.33 11.91 -3.91
N GLU A 96 16.32 10.86 -4.73
CA GLU A 96 15.10 10.24 -5.24
C GLU A 96 14.27 9.63 -4.11
N CYS A 97 14.93 8.91 -3.19
CA CYS A 97 14.26 8.32 -2.04
C CYS A 97 13.61 9.37 -1.13
N VAL A 98 14.29 10.50 -0.89
CA VAL A 98 13.75 11.60 -0.08
C VAL A 98 12.55 12.26 -0.76
N LEU A 99 12.55 12.43 -2.08
CA LEU A 99 11.40 13.01 -2.79
C LEU A 99 10.15 12.13 -2.66
N VAL A 100 10.29 10.81 -2.85
CA VAL A 100 9.20 9.84 -2.67
C VAL A 100 8.71 9.85 -1.22
N TYR A 101 9.64 9.87 -0.27
CA TYR A 101 9.35 9.94 1.15
C TYR A 101 8.54 11.19 1.53
N LEU A 102 8.95 12.37 1.04
CA LEU A 102 8.23 13.63 1.28
C LEU A 102 6.81 13.60 0.71
N LEU A 103 6.62 13.00 -0.46
CA LEU A 103 5.28 12.80 -1.03
C LEU A 103 4.41 11.91 -0.13
N GLN A 104 4.96 10.80 0.38
CA GLN A 104 4.24 9.91 1.28
C GLN A 104 3.83 10.62 2.58
N LEU A 105 4.75 11.38 3.19
CA LEU A 105 4.45 12.18 4.37
C LEU A 105 3.33 13.20 4.12
N LEU A 106 3.42 13.94 3.01
CA LEU A 106 2.41 14.94 2.63
C LEU A 106 1.02 14.31 2.56
N LEU A 107 0.89 13.15 1.92
CA LEU A 107 -0.38 12.47 1.76
C LEU A 107 -0.90 11.87 3.06
N ILE A 108 -0.03 11.35 3.91
CA ILE A 108 -0.41 10.90 5.27
C ILE A 108 -1.00 12.08 6.06
N ILE A 109 -0.36 13.25 6.02
CA ILE A 109 -0.87 14.46 6.70
C ILE A 109 -2.25 14.85 6.15
N ILE A 110 -2.44 14.79 4.83
CA ILE A 110 -3.74 15.06 4.20
C ILE A 110 -4.81 14.07 4.69
N ILE A 111 -4.50 12.76 4.72
CA ILE A 111 -5.42 11.73 5.21
C ILE A 111 -5.77 11.97 6.68
N ILE A 112 -4.79 12.31 7.53
CA ILE A 112 -5.03 12.63 8.94
C ILE A 112 -5.94 13.85 9.07
N ALA A 113 -5.68 14.93 8.31
CA ALA A 113 -6.51 16.14 8.36
C ALA A 113 -7.96 15.84 7.93
N ILE A 114 -8.16 15.07 6.86
CA ILE A 114 -9.48 14.62 6.41
C ILE A 114 -10.15 13.76 7.48
N SER A 115 -9.42 12.83 8.09
CA SER A 115 -9.92 11.95 9.16
C SER A 115 -10.39 12.76 10.36
N VAL A 116 -9.61 13.74 10.81
CA VAL A 116 -9.99 14.63 11.93
C VAL A 116 -11.22 15.46 11.58
N LEU A 117 -11.27 16.06 10.39
CA LEU A 117 -12.43 16.83 9.92
C LEU A 117 -13.70 15.97 9.88
N LEU A 118 -13.62 14.80 9.28
CA LEU A 118 -14.73 13.85 9.24
C LEU A 118 -15.11 13.38 10.63
N GLY A 119 -14.15 13.08 11.50
CA GLY A 119 -14.41 12.66 12.88
C GLY A 119 -15.18 13.73 13.67
N MET A 120 -14.81 15.01 13.49
CA MET A 120 -15.57 16.11 14.07
C MET A 120 -17.00 16.16 13.53
N ILE A 121 -17.19 16.03 12.21
CA ILE A 121 -18.53 16.07 11.60
C ILE A 121 -19.41 14.91 12.10
N PHE A 122 -18.84 13.70 12.18
CA PHE A 122 -19.60 12.48 12.48
C PHE A 122 -19.91 12.30 13.98
N PHE A 123 -19.01 12.72 14.87
CA PHE A 123 -19.07 12.33 16.28
C PHE A 123 -19.19 13.48 17.27
N THR A 124 -19.02 14.75 16.88
CA THR A 124 -19.01 15.86 17.85
C THR A 124 -20.31 15.92 18.64
N SER A 125 -21.48 15.80 17.99
CA SER A 125 -22.76 15.83 18.69
C SER A 125 -22.91 14.66 19.68
N ASP A 126 -22.47 13.47 19.27
CA ASP A 126 -22.58 12.26 20.08
C ASP A 126 -21.65 12.33 21.30
N PHE A 127 -20.41 12.79 21.12
CA PHE A 127 -19.46 12.99 22.21
C PHE A 127 -19.90 14.08 23.20
N VAL A 128 -20.42 15.21 22.71
CA VAL A 128 -20.95 16.28 23.57
C VAL A 128 -22.13 15.78 24.39
N ASN A 129 -23.06 15.05 23.75
CA ASN A 129 -24.21 14.47 24.45
C ASN A 129 -23.80 13.43 25.49
N ILE A 130 -22.85 12.56 25.16
CA ILE A 130 -22.30 11.59 26.11
C ILE A 130 -21.62 12.29 27.28
N TYR A 131 -20.75 13.27 27.01
CA TYR A 131 -20.01 13.99 28.04
C TYR A 131 -20.95 14.70 29.03
N ASN A 132 -21.97 15.40 28.52
CA ASN A 132 -22.94 16.13 29.36
C ASN A 132 -23.86 15.20 30.16
N SER A 133 -24.10 13.99 29.66
CA SER A 133 -25.05 13.05 30.28
C SER A 133 -24.36 11.98 31.13
N TYR A 134 -23.04 11.82 31.01
CA TYR A 134 -22.23 10.82 31.72
C TYR A 134 -22.50 10.75 33.24
N PRO A 135 -22.62 11.86 34.00
CA PRO A 135 -22.87 11.77 35.44
C PRO A 135 -24.30 11.34 35.80
N PHE A 136 -25.23 11.32 34.84
CA PHE A 136 -26.66 11.07 35.08
C PHE A 136 -27.16 9.74 34.52
N ILE A 137 -26.30 8.95 33.86
CA ILE A 137 -26.68 7.74 33.13
C ILE A 137 -26.01 6.49 33.76
N SER A 138 -26.76 5.38 33.83
CA SER A 138 -26.22 4.08 34.27
C SER A 138 -25.26 3.46 33.25
N ARG A 139 -24.35 2.58 33.70
CA ARG A 139 -23.37 1.90 32.81
C ARG A 139 -24.03 1.13 31.66
N ASN A 140 -25.18 0.48 31.89
CA ASN A 140 -25.90 -0.25 30.84
C ASN A 140 -26.47 0.67 29.77
N MET A 141 -26.95 1.85 30.18
CA MET A 141 -27.48 2.83 29.23
C MET A 141 -26.34 3.51 28.45
N MET A 142 -25.17 3.72 29.06
CA MET A 142 -23.95 4.13 28.36
C MET A 142 -23.53 3.12 27.29
N ALA A 143 -23.53 1.82 27.60
CA ALA A 143 -23.21 0.76 26.63
C ALA A 143 -24.17 0.75 25.44
N ASN A 144 -25.48 0.96 25.68
CA ASN A 144 -26.48 1.04 24.62
C ASN A 144 -26.29 2.28 23.73
N ILE A 145 -25.89 3.42 24.29
CA ILE A 145 -25.56 4.64 23.53
C ILE A 145 -24.30 4.42 22.68
N ILE A 146 -23.27 3.76 23.21
CA ILE A 146 -22.07 3.43 22.44
C ILE A 146 -22.41 2.48 21.28
N LEU A 147 -23.22 1.46 21.53
CA LEU A 147 -23.71 0.53 20.50
C LEU A 147 -24.52 1.24 19.41
N SER A 148 -25.30 2.27 19.73
CA SER A 148 -26.06 3.02 18.73
C SER A 148 -25.20 3.91 17.84
N ILE A 149 -24.00 4.29 18.29
CA ILE A 149 -23.01 5.06 17.51
C ILE A 149 -22.14 4.14 16.63
N PHE A 150 -22.10 2.84 16.92
CA PHE A 150 -21.27 1.87 16.19
C PHE A 150 -21.46 1.89 14.67
N PRO A 151 -22.67 1.98 14.09
CA PRO A 151 -22.85 2.12 12.65
C PRO A 151 -22.20 3.39 12.07
N LYS A 152 -22.22 4.52 12.80
CA LYS A 152 -21.53 5.75 12.39
C LYS A 152 -20.01 5.57 12.41
N ILE A 153 -19.48 4.85 13.40
CA ILE A 153 -18.04 4.50 13.49
C ILE A 153 -17.63 3.67 12.29
N LEU A 154 -18.39 2.62 11.95
CA LEU A 154 -18.11 1.77 10.79
C LEU A 154 -18.13 2.59 9.49
N PHE A 155 -19.13 3.46 9.32
CA PHE A 155 -19.24 4.29 8.12
C PHE A 155 -18.09 5.30 7.99
N TYR A 156 -17.69 5.93 9.11
CA TYR A 156 -16.52 6.82 9.18
C TYR A 156 -15.24 6.07 8.79
N VAL A 157 -14.99 4.89 9.38
CA VAL A 157 -13.82 4.06 9.05
C VAL A 157 -13.81 3.70 7.57
N LEU A 158 -14.96 3.39 6.99
CA LEU A 158 -15.09 3.05 5.57
C LEU A 158 -14.75 4.25 4.66
N ILE A 159 -15.22 5.46 4.98
CA ILE A 159 -14.88 6.67 4.22
C ILE A 159 -13.38 6.96 4.31
N VAL A 160 -12.82 6.97 5.52
CA VAL A 160 -11.38 7.25 5.72
C VAL A 160 -10.52 6.22 4.97
N SER A 161 -10.89 4.94 5.04
CA SER A 161 -10.21 3.87 4.29
C SER A 161 -10.30 4.08 2.78
N GLY A 162 -11.46 4.53 2.27
CA GLY A 162 -11.65 4.86 0.87
C GLY A 162 -10.80 6.05 0.40
N VAL A 163 -10.68 7.10 1.22
CA VAL A 163 -9.80 8.25 0.95
C VAL A 163 -8.34 7.82 0.95
N SER A 164 -7.92 7.02 1.94
CA SER A 164 -6.57 6.45 1.99
C SER A 164 -6.25 5.68 0.72
N LEU A 165 -7.16 4.78 0.30
CA LEU A 165 -7.01 3.98 -0.91
C LEU A 165 -6.77 4.84 -2.16
N VAL A 166 -7.49 5.96 -2.30
CA VAL A 166 -7.31 6.87 -3.44
C VAL A 166 -5.98 7.60 -3.34
N CYS A 167 -5.55 8.00 -2.15
CA CYS A 167 -4.28 8.70 -1.94
C CYS A 167 -3.07 7.78 -2.12
N ASP A 168 -3.19 6.50 -1.78
CA ASP A 168 -2.10 5.52 -1.80
C ASP A 168 -1.56 5.23 -3.21
N ILE A 169 -2.32 5.54 -4.27
CA ILE A 169 -1.82 5.42 -5.65
C ILE A 169 -0.59 6.30 -5.90
N PHE A 170 -0.57 7.52 -5.35
CA PHE A 170 0.46 8.50 -5.66
C PHE A 170 1.85 8.11 -5.14
N PRO A 171 2.04 7.78 -3.83
CA PRO A 171 3.35 7.39 -3.35
C PRO A 171 3.78 6.05 -3.98
N ALA A 172 2.85 5.12 -4.19
CA ALA A 172 3.14 3.84 -4.84
C ALA A 172 3.59 4.02 -6.30
N LEU A 173 2.93 4.90 -7.05
CA LEU A 173 3.31 5.24 -8.42
C LEU A 173 4.63 6.02 -8.47
N SER A 174 4.89 6.91 -7.50
CA SER A 174 6.17 7.60 -7.37
C SER A 174 7.33 6.64 -7.15
N MET A 175 7.15 5.61 -6.30
CA MET A 175 8.13 4.53 -6.15
C MET A 175 8.33 3.80 -7.47
N GLY A 176 7.25 3.50 -8.21
CA GLY A 176 7.32 2.91 -9.55
C GLY A 176 8.09 3.78 -10.55
N ILE A 177 7.84 5.08 -10.62
CA ILE A 177 8.55 5.99 -11.53
C ILE A 177 10.06 5.95 -11.25
N VAL A 178 10.46 6.09 -9.98
CA VAL A 178 11.88 6.04 -9.61
C VAL A 178 12.49 4.68 -9.93
N ALA A 179 11.75 3.58 -9.66
CA ALA A 179 12.20 2.22 -9.93
C ALA A 179 12.37 1.91 -11.42
N LYS A 180 11.77 2.70 -12.33
CA LYS A 180 11.96 2.56 -13.78
C LYS A 180 13.29 3.10 -14.28
N GLU A 181 13.99 3.91 -13.48
CA GLU A 181 15.28 4.51 -13.83
C GLU A 181 15.24 5.38 -15.11
N ASP A 182 14.06 5.87 -15.48
CA ASP A 182 13.84 6.74 -16.64
C ASP A 182 14.03 8.22 -16.24
N GLU A 183 15.02 8.90 -16.84
CA GLU A 183 15.34 10.31 -16.50
C GLU A 183 14.22 11.29 -16.87
N GLY A 184 13.48 11.03 -17.96
CA GLY A 184 12.36 11.87 -18.37
C GLY A 184 11.25 11.84 -17.33
N LEU A 185 10.92 10.64 -16.84
CA LEU A 185 9.91 10.48 -15.79
C LEU A 185 10.38 11.02 -14.43
N LYS A 186 11.67 10.88 -14.09
CA LYS A 186 12.24 11.35 -12.82
C LYS A 186 12.37 12.88 -12.73
N LYS A 187 12.71 13.56 -13.82
CA LYS A 187 12.95 15.01 -13.84
C LYS A 187 11.75 15.81 -13.31
N ASN A 188 10.53 15.33 -13.58
CA ASN A 188 9.28 15.93 -13.14
C ASN A 188 8.45 14.99 -12.25
N LEU A 189 9.11 14.29 -11.30
CA LEU A 189 8.51 13.23 -10.47
C LEU A 189 7.11 13.57 -9.95
N PHE A 190 6.94 14.68 -9.21
CA PHE A 190 5.63 15.05 -8.64
C PHE A 190 4.56 15.25 -9.72
N SER A 191 4.86 16.04 -10.74
CA SER A 191 3.91 16.34 -11.83
C SER A 191 3.48 15.06 -12.54
N ASN A 192 4.46 14.20 -12.86
CA ASN A 192 4.22 12.91 -13.50
C ASN A 192 3.41 11.98 -12.60
N THR A 193 3.75 11.88 -11.32
CA THR A 193 3.00 11.08 -10.34
C THR A 193 1.54 11.50 -10.26
N PHE A 194 1.24 12.80 -10.14
CA PHE A 194 -0.14 13.27 -10.05
C PHE A 194 -0.87 13.11 -11.39
N SER A 195 -0.29 13.55 -12.50
CA SER A 195 -0.89 13.48 -13.84
C SER A 195 -1.25 12.04 -14.23
N ILE A 196 -0.29 11.12 -14.05
CA ILE A 196 -0.47 9.70 -14.35
C ILE A 196 -1.39 9.05 -13.31
N GLY A 197 -1.24 9.41 -12.04
CA GLY A 197 -2.06 8.92 -10.93
C GLY A 197 -3.54 9.21 -11.16
N PHE A 198 -3.92 10.47 -11.35
CA PHE A 198 -5.32 10.88 -11.57
C PHE A 198 -5.98 10.16 -12.75
N LYS A 199 -5.26 10.02 -13.87
CA LYS A 199 -5.75 9.27 -15.05
C LYS A 199 -6.04 7.80 -14.75
N ASN A 200 -5.38 7.21 -13.75
CA ASN A 200 -5.41 5.77 -13.47
C ASN A 200 -6.02 5.39 -12.11
N ILE A 201 -6.50 6.35 -11.30
CA ILE A 201 -7.18 6.12 -10.00
C ILE A 201 -8.23 5.02 -10.12
N LYS A 202 -9.10 5.09 -11.14
CA LYS A 202 -10.18 4.13 -11.32
C LYS A 202 -9.67 2.69 -11.43
N ASN A 203 -8.64 2.45 -12.23
CA ASN A 203 -8.09 1.11 -12.43
C ASN A 203 -7.40 0.60 -11.16
N TYR A 204 -6.67 1.47 -10.46
CA TYR A 204 -6.03 1.15 -9.19
C TYR A 204 -7.04 0.82 -8.09
N VAL A 205 -8.08 1.65 -7.92
CA VAL A 205 -9.14 1.43 -6.93
C VAL A 205 -9.93 0.16 -7.24
N LEU A 206 -10.30 -0.08 -8.50
CA LEU A 206 -11.01 -1.32 -8.88
C LEU A 206 -10.16 -2.57 -8.62
N LEU A 207 -8.85 -2.50 -8.86
CA LEU A 207 -7.93 -3.59 -8.53
C LEU A 207 -7.94 -3.83 -7.01
N ASN A 208 -7.71 -2.78 -6.21
CA ASN A 208 -7.73 -2.85 -4.75
C ASN A 208 -9.03 -3.40 -4.17
N LEU A 209 -10.19 -2.93 -4.65
CA LEU A 209 -11.51 -3.42 -4.21
C LEU A 209 -11.72 -4.91 -4.52
N TRP A 210 -11.22 -5.37 -5.67
CA TRP A 210 -11.25 -6.79 -6.01
C TRP A 210 -10.37 -7.63 -5.07
N PHE A 211 -9.20 -7.12 -4.68
CA PHE A 211 -8.35 -7.76 -3.68
C PHE A 211 -8.96 -7.76 -2.28
N LEU A 212 -9.59 -6.66 -1.88
CA LEU A 212 -10.34 -6.59 -0.62
C LEU A 212 -11.44 -7.66 -0.57
N LEU A 213 -12.17 -7.85 -1.67
CA LEU A 213 -13.17 -8.92 -1.78
C LEU A 213 -12.55 -10.30 -1.57
N LEU A 214 -11.38 -10.58 -2.15
CA LEU A 214 -10.67 -11.84 -1.95
C LEU A 214 -10.28 -12.06 -0.47
N ILE A 215 -9.77 -11.02 0.19
CA ILE A 215 -9.40 -11.09 1.61
C ILE A 215 -10.65 -11.35 2.46
N ILE A 216 -11.77 -10.69 2.17
CA ILE A 216 -13.02 -10.93 2.89
C ILE A 216 -13.48 -12.38 2.73
N ILE A 217 -13.40 -12.93 1.52
CA ILE A 217 -13.75 -14.33 1.24
C ILE A 217 -12.85 -15.28 2.03
N THR A 218 -11.54 -15.02 2.15
CA THR A 218 -10.63 -15.89 2.92
C THR A 218 -10.83 -15.76 4.44
N CYS A 219 -11.40 -14.66 4.92
CA CYS A 219 -11.74 -14.51 6.34
C CYS A 219 -12.95 -15.35 6.76
N ILE A 220 -13.89 -15.65 5.85
CA ILE A 220 -15.11 -16.41 6.19
C ILE A 220 -14.78 -17.80 6.77
N PRO A 221 -13.97 -18.66 6.13
CA PRO A 221 -13.58 -19.95 6.70
C PRO A 221 -12.83 -19.84 8.03
N PHE A 222 -12.01 -18.79 8.18
CA PHE A 222 -11.25 -18.54 9.41
C PHE A 222 -12.17 -18.22 10.60
N PHE A 223 -13.14 -17.33 10.41
CA PHE A 223 -14.12 -17.02 11.46
C PHE A 223 -14.98 -18.25 11.81
N ILE A 224 -15.44 -19.01 10.82
CA ILE A 224 -16.19 -20.25 11.05
C ILE A 224 -15.36 -21.24 11.90
N ALA A 225 -14.10 -21.44 11.55
CA ALA A 225 -13.20 -22.33 12.28
C ALA A 225 -12.94 -21.86 13.71
N LEU A 226 -12.78 -20.56 13.93
CA LEU A 226 -12.66 -19.98 15.27
C LEU A 226 -13.92 -20.23 16.11
N PHE A 227 -15.11 -19.97 15.57
CA PHE A 227 -16.37 -20.19 16.29
C PHE A 227 -16.59 -21.67 16.63
N VAL A 228 -16.32 -22.57 15.68
CA VAL A 228 -16.48 -24.02 15.89
C VAL A 228 -15.42 -24.56 16.86
N GLY A 229 -14.18 -24.09 16.76
CA GLY A 229 -13.07 -24.57 17.59
C GLY A 229 -13.10 -24.05 19.03
N VAL A 230 -13.48 -22.78 19.24
CA VAL A 230 -13.66 -22.21 20.59
C VAL A 230 -14.88 -22.80 21.29
N GLY A 231 -15.92 -23.20 20.54
CA GLY A 231 -17.10 -23.88 21.09
C GLY A 231 -16.90 -25.37 21.40
N SER A 232 -15.75 -25.96 21.06
CA SER A 232 -15.48 -27.37 21.34
C SER A 232 -14.74 -27.50 22.69
N GLU A 233 -15.33 -28.22 23.64
CA GLU A 233 -14.69 -28.55 24.93
C GLU A 233 -13.51 -29.54 24.81
N SER A 234 -13.16 -29.95 23.58
CA SER A 234 -12.11 -30.93 23.31
C SER A 234 -10.77 -30.26 22.97
N GLY A 235 -9.66 -30.83 23.44
CA GLY A 235 -8.30 -30.40 23.03
C GLY A 235 -8.06 -30.50 21.52
N PHE A 236 -8.86 -31.30 20.80
CA PHE A 236 -8.84 -31.40 19.34
C PHE A 236 -9.30 -30.11 18.64
N GLY A 237 -10.28 -29.38 19.20
CA GLY A 237 -10.75 -28.10 18.64
C GLY A 237 -9.67 -27.03 18.63
N VAL A 238 -8.84 -26.96 19.68
CA VAL A 238 -7.71 -26.02 19.78
C VAL A 238 -6.67 -26.30 18.70
N ILE A 239 -6.32 -27.57 18.48
CA ILE A 239 -5.36 -27.98 17.43
C ILE A 239 -5.89 -27.60 16.04
N LEU A 240 -7.17 -27.83 15.79
CA LEU A 240 -7.82 -27.49 14.53
C LEU A 240 -7.82 -25.97 14.28
N VAL A 241 -8.06 -25.15 15.30
CA VAL A 241 -7.95 -23.68 15.21
C VAL A 241 -6.53 -23.25 14.87
N ILE A 242 -5.51 -23.82 15.51
CA ILE A 242 -4.11 -23.49 15.23
C ILE A 242 -3.76 -23.83 13.78
N LEU A 243 -4.10 -25.02 13.29
CA LEU A 243 -3.82 -25.44 11.91
C LEU A 243 -4.51 -24.53 10.88
N ILE A 244 -5.78 -24.19 11.10
CA ILE A 244 -6.51 -23.30 10.20
C ILE A 244 -5.96 -21.88 10.25
N THR A 245 -5.52 -21.41 11.41
CA THR A 245 -4.87 -20.10 11.55
C THR A 245 -3.57 -20.06 10.75
N ILE A 246 -2.72 -21.10 10.84
CA ILE A 246 -1.48 -21.18 10.05
C ILE A 246 -1.78 -21.18 8.56
N LEU A 247 -2.77 -21.97 8.11
CA LEU A 247 -3.16 -22.03 6.72
C LEU A 247 -3.71 -20.69 6.22
N TRP A 248 -4.50 -19.99 7.04
CA TRP A 248 -5.00 -18.65 6.74
C TRP A 248 -3.85 -17.64 6.59
N VAL A 249 -2.87 -17.66 7.50
CA VAL A 249 -1.67 -16.81 7.41
C VAL A 249 -0.91 -17.05 6.10
N ILE A 250 -0.70 -18.31 5.72
CA ILE A 250 -0.05 -18.67 4.44
C ILE A 250 -0.86 -18.13 3.26
N CYS A 251 -2.18 -18.27 3.27
CA CYS A 251 -3.07 -17.75 2.24
C CYS A 251 -2.98 -16.22 2.12
N ILE A 252 -2.97 -15.49 3.24
CA ILE A 252 -2.86 -14.03 3.27
C ILE A 252 -1.50 -13.58 2.73
N ILE A 253 -0.40 -14.25 3.09
CA ILE A 253 0.94 -13.97 2.54
C ILE A 253 0.94 -14.18 1.02
N GLY A 254 0.38 -15.29 0.54
CA GLY A 254 0.27 -15.58 -0.89
C GLY A 254 -0.56 -14.53 -1.65
N LEU A 255 -1.70 -14.13 -1.09
CA LEU A 255 -2.54 -13.06 -1.63
C LEU A 255 -1.81 -11.71 -1.65
N SER A 256 -1.03 -11.40 -0.62
CA SER A 256 -0.24 -10.16 -0.55
C SER A 256 0.84 -10.10 -1.62
N LEU A 257 1.54 -11.22 -1.87
CA LEU A 257 2.54 -11.30 -2.95
C LEU A 257 1.89 -11.17 -4.32
N TYR A 258 0.77 -11.88 -4.53
CA TYR A 258 -0.03 -11.79 -5.73
C TYR A 258 -0.50 -10.35 -5.99
N PHE A 259 -0.94 -9.66 -4.94
CA PHE A 259 -1.40 -8.29 -5.01
C PHE A 259 -0.30 -7.31 -5.37
N SER A 260 0.84 -7.41 -4.68
CA SER A 260 2.00 -6.56 -4.93
C SER A 260 2.47 -6.67 -6.38
N LEU A 261 2.48 -7.89 -6.92
CA LEU A 261 2.83 -8.14 -8.31
C LEU A 261 1.78 -7.59 -9.29
N ALA A 262 0.49 -7.73 -8.98
CA ALA A 262 -0.57 -7.16 -9.81
C ALA A 262 -0.51 -5.62 -9.87
N ILE A 263 -0.21 -4.95 -8.74
CA ILE A 263 0.01 -3.50 -8.70
C ILE A 263 1.23 -3.12 -9.54
N ALA A 264 2.35 -3.83 -9.38
CA ALA A 264 3.56 -3.54 -10.13
C ALA A 264 3.34 -3.74 -11.65
N ILE A 265 2.66 -4.79 -12.08
CA ILE A 265 2.32 -4.98 -13.50
C ILE A 265 1.42 -3.85 -14.01
N LEU A 266 0.43 -3.43 -13.21
CA LEU A 266 -0.42 -2.28 -13.56
C LEU A 266 0.43 -1.03 -13.77
N PHE A 267 1.33 -0.69 -12.84
CA PHE A 267 2.19 0.48 -12.97
C PHE A 267 3.19 0.34 -14.11
N ASN A 268 3.81 -0.82 -14.31
CA ASN A 268 4.73 -1.05 -15.43
C ASN A 268 4.05 -0.77 -16.77
N ARG A 269 2.82 -1.27 -16.95
CA ARG A 269 2.01 -1.01 -18.15
C ARG A 269 1.61 0.46 -18.30
N ILE A 270 1.25 1.12 -17.20
CA ILE A 270 0.93 2.55 -17.21
C ILE A 270 2.14 3.37 -17.64
N LEU A 271 3.32 3.08 -17.10
CA LEU A 271 4.54 3.82 -17.38
C LEU A 271 5.03 3.59 -18.82
N LYS A 272 4.98 2.36 -19.33
CA LYS A 272 5.31 2.05 -20.74
C LYS A 272 4.39 2.80 -21.72
N ASN A 273 3.09 2.76 -21.49
CA ASN A 273 2.13 3.45 -22.37
C ASN A 273 2.27 4.98 -22.37
N ASN A 274 2.82 5.58 -21.32
CA ASN A 274 3.09 7.03 -21.30
C ASN A 274 4.37 7.35 -22.06
N ASN A 275 5.45 6.59 -21.87
CA ASN A 275 6.70 6.76 -22.63
C ASN A 275 6.49 6.65 -24.14
N ASP A 276 5.67 5.69 -24.59
CA ASP A 276 5.37 5.54 -26.02
C ASP A 276 4.59 6.73 -26.58
N ASN A 277 3.71 7.35 -25.79
CA ASN A 277 2.98 8.55 -26.21
C ASN A 277 3.86 9.81 -26.20
N ASP A 278 4.79 9.94 -25.24
CA ASP A 278 5.71 11.07 -25.19
C ASP A 278 6.71 11.01 -26.37
N ASN A 279 7.22 9.82 -26.71
CA ASN A 279 8.03 9.62 -27.92
C ASN A 279 7.24 9.92 -29.21
N LEU A 280 5.95 9.59 -29.27
CA LEU A 280 5.08 9.94 -30.40
C LEU A 280 4.80 11.44 -30.51
N ILE A 281 4.79 12.18 -29.39
CA ILE A 281 4.62 13.64 -29.38
C ILE A 281 5.92 14.33 -29.80
N GLU A 282 7.08 13.90 -29.28
CA GLU A 282 8.39 14.45 -29.69
C GLU A 282 8.66 14.23 -31.18
N SER A 283 8.35 13.03 -31.69
CA SER A 283 8.49 12.76 -33.13
C SER A 283 7.62 13.67 -34.00
N LYS A 284 6.43 14.08 -33.53
CA LYS A 284 5.57 15.04 -34.26
C LYS A 284 6.07 16.47 -34.20
N SER A 285 6.63 16.91 -33.05
CA SER A 285 7.21 18.25 -32.96
C SER A 285 8.46 18.41 -33.81
N ASP A 286 9.26 17.35 -33.97
CA ASP A 286 10.43 17.37 -34.85
C ASP A 286 10.01 17.44 -36.32
N TYR A 287 8.97 16.69 -36.73
CA TYR A 287 8.41 16.80 -38.07
C TYR A 287 7.82 18.19 -38.37
N GLU A 288 7.16 18.85 -37.41
CA GLU A 288 6.61 20.20 -37.60
C GLU A 288 7.69 21.29 -37.62
N ASN A 289 8.81 21.09 -36.91
CA ASN A 289 9.95 22.00 -36.97
C ASN A 289 10.75 21.84 -38.27
N ASP A 290 10.93 20.62 -38.79
CA ASP A 290 11.59 20.37 -40.08
C ASP A 290 10.78 20.92 -41.28
N ILE A 291 9.45 21.03 -41.14
CA ILE A 291 8.59 21.66 -42.16
C ILE A 291 8.73 23.19 -42.11
N ASN A 292 8.90 23.78 -40.93
CA ASN A 292 9.03 25.24 -40.76
C ASN A 292 10.46 25.76 -41.02
N GLU A 293 11.50 24.93 -40.96
CA GLU A 293 12.86 25.31 -41.37
C GLU A 293 13.10 25.19 -42.89
N ASN A 294 12.22 24.50 -43.62
CA ASN A 294 12.29 24.34 -45.08
C ASN A 294 11.29 25.23 -45.86
N LEU A 295 10.66 26.20 -45.20
CA LEU A 295 9.75 27.22 -45.77
C LEU A 295 10.36 28.61 -45.64
#